data_AF-A0A820IAJ2-F1
#
_entry.id   AF-A0A820IAJ2-F1
#
_cell.length_a   1.000
_cell.length_b   1.000
_cell.length_c   1.000
_cell.angle_alpha   90.00
_cell.angle_beta   90.00
_cell.angle_gamma   90.00
#
_symmetry.space_group_name_H-M   'P 1'
#
loop_
_entity.id
_entity.type
_entity.pdbx_description
1 polymer ?
#
loop_
_entity_poly.entity_id
_entity_poly.type
_entity_poly.pdbx_seq_one_letter_code
_entity_poly.pdbx_strand_id
1 'polypeptide(L)'
;NECNRRHPPGRKIYEDANGLCVYEVDGCASQLYCQCLCLLAKLFLERKTIYFDVNPFLFYVLVESDKRMKNVQHIIGYFSKEKLSDECYNLACLMILPHHQRQGFGRFLISLSYELTKIEKKTGSPEKPLSALGQMTYKSYWHSTILTKLEEYRRSQIHATVTQLSIDTGIRIEDVIQTLIDLRIAHTGAEN
;
A
#
# COMPACT_ATOMS: atom_id res chain seq x y z
N ASN A 1 -10.65 10.66 32.80
CA ASN A 1 -10.46 10.10 31.44
C ASN A 1 -10.01 11.19 30.50
N GLU A 2 -8.71 11.49 30.50
CA GLU A 2 -8.12 12.44 29.55
C GLU A 2 -7.20 11.65 28.61
N CYS A 3 -7.54 11.66 27.32
CA CYS A 3 -6.63 11.16 26.30
C CYS A 3 -5.70 12.32 25.92
N ASN A 4 -4.38 12.13 26.03
CA ASN A 4 -3.38 13.13 25.65
C ASN A 4 -2.77 12.91 24.25
N ARG A 5 -3.07 11.78 23.60
CA ARG A 5 -2.58 11.48 22.26
C ARG A 5 -3.41 12.23 21.21
N ARG A 6 -2.74 12.83 20.23
CA ARG A 6 -3.35 13.64 19.16
C ARG A 6 -2.92 13.23 17.75
N HIS A 7 -2.08 12.21 17.64
CA HIS A 7 -1.61 11.60 16.40
C HIS A 7 -1.22 10.13 16.67
N PRO A 8 -0.98 9.32 15.62
CA PRO A 8 -0.48 7.96 15.78
C PRO A 8 0.85 7.92 16.56
N PRO A 9 1.14 6.82 17.29
CA PRO A 9 2.47 6.57 17.81
C PRO A 9 3.45 6.26 16.65
N GLY A 10 4.71 5.95 16.97
CA GLY A 10 5.70 5.54 15.98
C GLY A 10 6.38 6.71 15.28
N ARG A 11 7.04 6.42 14.16
CA ARG A 11 7.89 7.36 13.43
C ARG A 11 7.13 7.95 12.24
N LYS A 12 7.07 9.27 12.15
CA LYS A 12 6.60 9.95 10.93
C LYS A 12 7.63 9.76 9.82
N ILE A 13 7.23 9.10 8.72
CA ILE A 13 8.11 8.78 7.58
C ILE A 13 7.80 9.60 6.32
N TYR A 14 6.66 10.28 6.31
CA TYR A 14 6.20 11.11 5.20
C TYR A 14 5.37 12.27 5.73
N GLU A 15 5.53 13.44 5.12
CA GLU A 15 4.73 14.64 5.33
C GLU A 15 4.71 15.46 4.05
N ASP A 16 3.52 15.81 3.56
CA ASP A 16 3.36 16.66 2.38
C ASP A 16 3.00 18.11 2.76
N ALA A 17 3.06 19.01 1.76
CA ALA A 17 2.73 20.42 1.96
C ALA A 17 1.25 20.67 2.29
N ASN A 18 0.37 19.69 2.06
CA ASN A 18 -1.08 19.78 2.31
C ASN A 18 -1.47 19.24 3.70
N GLY A 19 -0.50 18.75 4.48
CA GLY A 19 -0.71 18.25 5.84
C GLY A 19 -1.09 16.77 5.92
N LEU A 20 -0.89 15.99 4.85
CA LEU A 20 -0.94 14.53 4.88
C LEU A 20 0.36 13.98 5.45
N CYS A 21 0.23 13.07 6.42
CA CYS A 21 1.37 12.43 7.09
C CYS A 21 1.22 10.91 7.08
N VAL A 22 2.34 10.20 7.04
CA VAL A 22 2.36 8.74 7.28
C VAL A 22 3.26 8.40 8.45
N TYR A 23 2.71 7.60 9.36
CA TYR A 23 3.43 7.06 10.52
C TYR A 23 3.70 5.58 10.30
N GLU A 24 4.95 5.18 10.48
CA GLU A 24 5.36 3.80 10.63
C GLU A 24 5.28 3.40 12.11
N VAL A 25 4.41 2.45 12.40
CA VAL A 25 4.11 1.97 13.75
C VAL A 25 4.49 0.50 13.85
N ASP A 26 5.41 0.19 14.75
CA ASP A 26 5.77 -1.19 15.06
C ASP A 26 4.71 -1.83 15.96
N GLY A 27 4.12 -2.94 15.50
CA GLY A 27 3.11 -3.69 16.24
C GLY A 27 3.60 -4.28 17.57
N CYS A 28 4.89 -4.61 17.68
CA CYS A 28 5.51 -5.05 18.93
C CYS A 28 5.65 -3.88 19.92
N ALA A 29 6.07 -2.71 19.45
CA ALA A 29 6.27 -1.54 20.32
C ALA A 29 4.97 -0.85 20.73
N SER A 30 3.92 -0.92 19.90
CA SER A 30 2.63 -0.23 20.10
C SER A 30 1.44 -1.20 20.02
N GLN A 31 1.55 -2.35 20.69
CA GLN A 31 0.62 -3.47 20.59
C GLN A 31 -0.86 -3.07 20.74
N LEU A 32 -1.22 -2.38 21.83
CA LEU A 32 -2.61 -1.96 22.06
C LEU A 32 -3.16 -1.08 20.93
N TYR A 33 -2.35 -0.14 20.43
CA TYR A 33 -2.78 0.74 19.32
C TYR A 33 -3.04 -0.07 18.06
N CYS A 34 -2.13 -0.96 17.70
CA CYS A 34 -2.25 -1.80 16.51
C CYS A 34 -3.39 -2.83 16.61
N GLN A 35 -3.66 -3.37 17.81
CA GLN A 35 -4.81 -4.22 18.08
C GLN A 35 -6.12 -3.46 17.91
N CYS A 36 -6.24 -2.26 18.50
CA CYS A 36 -7.42 -1.41 18.31
C CYS A 36 -7.63 -1.05 16.84
N LEU A 37 -6.56 -0.74 16.11
CA LEU A 37 -6.61 -0.46 14.67
C LEU A 37 -7.08 -1.69 13.88
N CYS A 38 -6.61 -2.88 14.24
CA CYS A 38 -7.03 -4.13 13.61
C CYS A 38 -8.50 -4.45 13.87
N LEU A 39 -8.98 -4.23 15.11
CA LEU A 39 -10.39 -4.40 15.47
C LEU A 39 -11.28 -3.41 14.71
N LEU A 40 -10.87 -2.14 14.61
CA LEU A 40 -11.55 -1.15 13.77
C LEU A 40 -11.61 -1.60 12.31
N ALA A 41 -10.49 -2.08 11.75
CA ALA A 41 -10.45 -2.57 10.39
C ALA A 41 -11.35 -3.79 10.15
N LYS A 42 -11.48 -4.69 11.15
CA LYS A 42 -12.32 -5.89 11.05
C LYS A 42 -13.81 -5.56 10.83
N LEU A 43 -14.27 -4.37 11.23
CA LEU A 43 -15.63 -3.89 10.96
C LEU A 43 -15.88 -3.65 9.48
N PHE A 44 -14.83 -3.36 8.70
CA PHE A 44 -14.93 -3.00 7.28
C PHE A 44 -14.27 -4.04 6.35
N LEU A 45 -13.49 -4.97 6.93
CA LEU A 45 -12.80 -6.03 6.21
C LEU A 45 -13.36 -7.39 6.61
N GLU A 46 -14.05 -8.02 5.67
CA GLU A 46 -14.67 -9.34 5.86
C GLU A 46 -13.63 -10.41 6.21
N ARG A 47 -12.51 -10.43 5.49
CA ARG A 47 -11.48 -11.49 5.56
C ARG A 47 -10.26 -11.17 6.42
N LYS A 48 -10.41 -10.35 7.48
CA LYS A 48 -9.31 -10.11 8.42
C LYS A 48 -9.31 -11.18 9.53
N THR A 49 -8.27 -12.00 9.54
CA THR A 49 -8.11 -13.14 10.46
C THR A 49 -7.19 -12.82 11.64
N ILE A 50 -6.20 -11.94 11.45
CA ILE A 50 -5.23 -11.55 12.49
C ILE A 50 -5.59 -10.17 13.02
N TYR A 51 -5.85 -10.10 14.34
CA TYR A 51 -6.16 -8.84 15.03
C TYR A 51 -5.55 -8.71 16.44
N PHE A 52 -5.08 -9.82 17.05
CA PHE A 52 -4.41 -9.78 18.36
C PHE A 52 -2.89 -9.96 18.27
N ASP A 53 -2.41 -10.85 17.41
CA ASP A 53 -0.99 -11.06 17.18
C ASP A 53 -0.45 -10.05 16.16
N VAL A 54 -0.17 -8.84 16.63
CA VAL A 54 0.28 -7.71 15.80
C VAL A 54 1.81 -7.58 15.77
N ASN A 55 2.53 -8.35 16.59
CA ASN A 55 3.98 -8.26 16.75
C ASN A 55 4.77 -8.45 15.45
N PRO A 56 4.37 -9.36 14.54
CA PRO A 56 5.06 -9.58 13.26
C PRO A 56 4.88 -8.44 12.25
N PHE A 57 4.03 -7.44 12.52
CA PHE A 57 3.61 -6.45 11.54
C PHE A 57 4.16 -5.04 11.82
N LEU A 58 4.47 -4.34 10.73
CA LEU A 58 4.54 -2.89 10.67
C LEU A 58 3.22 -2.34 10.14
N PHE A 59 2.80 -1.18 10.66
CA PHE A 59 1.59 -0.48 10.24
C PHE A 59 1.98 0.89 9.71
N TYR A 60 1.52 1.21 8.50
CA TYR A 60 1.73 2.50 7.85
C TYR A 60 0.42 3.28 7.88
N VAL A 61 0.30 4.16 8.86
CA VAL A 61 -0.94 4.88 9.19
C VAL A 61 -0.94 6.24 8.51
N LEU A 62 -1.86 6.44 7.56
CA LEU A 62 -2.09 7.71 6.89
C LEU A 62 -3.03 8.58 7.73
N VAL A 63 -2.63 9.82 7.94
CA VAL A 63 -3.40 10.82 8.68
C VAL A 63 -3.39 12.16 7.97
N GLU A 64 -4.40 12.97 8.24
CA GLU A 64 -4.45 14.38 7.85
C GLU A 64 -4.39 15.30 9.07
N SER A 65 -3.74 16.44 8.93
CA SER A 65 -3.68 17.45 9.99
C SER A 65 -5.00 18.20 10.12
N ASP A 66 -5.46 18.41 11.35
CA ASP A 66 -6.67 19.17 11.64
C ASP A 66 -6.45 20.66 11.36
N LYS A 67 -7.34 21.25 10.56
CA LYS A 67 -7.26 22.67 10.14
C LYS A 67 -7.60 23.66 11.26
N ARG A 68 -8.34 23.22 12.28
CA ARG A 68 -8.84 24.05 13.39
C ARG A 68 -7.99 23.86 14.64
N MET A 69 -7.51 22.65 14.90
CA MET A 69 -6.75 22.31 16.10
C MET A 69 -5.29 22.02 15.76
N LYS A 70 -4.38 22.89 16.22
CA LYS A 70 -2.95 22.66 16.06
C LYS A 70 -2.53 21.34 16.73
N ASN A 71 -1.62 20.62 16.08
CA ASN A 71 -1.05 19.35 16.55
C ASN A 71 -2.06 18.21 16.69
N VAL A 72 -3.22 18.30 16.05
CA VAL A 72 -4.20 17.20 15.97
C VAL A 72 -4.18 16.61 14.58
N GLN A 73 -4.20 15.28 14.49
CA GLN A 73 -4.21 14.54 13.24
C GLN A 73 -5.30 13.47 13.28
N HIS A 74 -6.03 13.35 12.18
CA HIS A 74 -7.13 12.40 12.03
C HIS A 74 -6.70 11.25 11.12
N ILE A 75 -7.02 10.03 11.55
CA ILE A 75 -6.72 8.85 10.73
C ILE A 75 -7.57 8.85 9.46
N ILE A 76 -6.93 8.56 8.33
CA ILE A 76 -7.60 8.34 7.04
C ILE A 76 -7.71 6.84 6.76
N GLY A 77 -6.63 6.12 7.03
CA GLY A 77 -6.51 4.70 6.74
C GLY A 77 -5.12 4.19 7.06
N TYR A 78 -4.87 2.92 6.77
CA TYR A 78 -3.55 2.32 6.93
C TYR A 78 -3.37 1.12 6.00
N PHE A 79 -2.12 0.71 5.83
CA PHE A 79 -1.83 -0.68 5.49
C PHE A 79 -0.88 -1.33 6.49
N SER A 80 -0.96 -2.65 6.63
CA SER A 80 0.02 -3.44 7.38
C SER A 80 0.93 -4.22 6.44
N LYS A 81 2.17 -4.44 6.87
CA LYS A 81 3.20 -5.22 6.19
C LYS A 81 3.86 -6.15 7.20
N GLU A 82 4.05 -7.41 6.84
CA GLU A 82 4.84 -8.33 7.67
C GLU A 82 6.31 -7.90 7.67
N LYS A 83 6.95 -7.94 8.83
CA LYS A 83 8.39 -7.64 8.97
C LYS A 83 9.23 -8.65 8.20
N LEU A 84 8.79 -9.90 8.21
CA LEU A 84 9.37 -11.03 7.49
C LEU A 84 8.22 -11.71 6.74
N SER A 85 8.29 -11.72 5.41
CA SER A 85 7.27 -12.34 4.56
C SER A 85 7.98 -13.28 3.58
N ASP A 86 7.70 -14.58 3.69
CA ASP A 86 8.31 -15.60 2.83
C ASP A 86 7.83 -15.46 1.37
N GLU A 87 6.59 -14.99 1.18
CA GLU A 87 5.95 -14.77 -0.12
C GLU A 87 6.27 -13.40 -0.74
N CYS A 88 7.14 -12.61 -0.10
CA CYS A 88 7.48 -11.24 -0.49
C CYS A 88 6.26 -10.32 -0.62
N TYR A 89 5.24 -10.49 0.24
CA TYR A 89 4.10 -9.59 0.26
C TYR A 89 4.50 -8.23 0.84
N ASN A 90 4.26 -7.17 0.07
CA ASN A 90 4.56 -5.81 0.50
C ASN A 90 3.38 -5.12 1.19
N LEU A 91 2.20 -5.74 1.15
CA LEU A 91 0.97 -5.28 1.77
C LEU A 91 0.13 -6.48 2.17
N ALA A 92 -0.16 -6.61 3.47
CA ALA A 92 -1.01 -7.66 4.03
C ALA A 92 -2.48 -7.21 4.09
N CYS A 93 -2.73 -6.04 4.68
CA CYS A 93 -4.07 -5.50 4.86
C CYS A 93 -4.08 -4.03 4.52
N LEU A 94 -5.08 -3.56 3.75
CA LEU A 94 -5.30 -2.15 3.42
C LEU A 94 -6.71 -1.75 3.84
N MET A 95 -6.84 -0.67 4.60
CA MET A 95 -8.13 -0.12 5.00
C MET A 95 -8.12 1.40 4.87
N ILE A 96 -9.15 1.92 4.22
CA ILE A 96 -9.49 3.35 4.21
C ILE A 96 -10.83 3.50 4.93
N LEU A 97 -10.90 4.44 5.88
CA LEU A 97 -12.13 4.70 6.61
C LEU A 97 -13.26 5.06 5.63
N PRO A 98 -14.50 4.58 5.85
CA PRO A 98 -15.59 4.73 4.89
C PRO A 98 -15.79 6.17 4.38
N HIS A 99 -15.70 7.18 5.26
CA HIS A 99 -15.87 8.58 4.89
C HIS A 99 -14.72 9.20 4.09
N HIS A 100 -13.57 8.50 3.99
CA HIS A 100 -12.43 8.89 3.14
C HIS A 100 -12.29 8.03 1.87
N GLN A 101 -13.19 7.07 1.64
CA GLN A 101 -13.11 6.22 0.46
C GLN A 101 -13.36 7.02 -0.83
N ARG A 102 -12.81 6.50 -1.95
CA ARG A 102 -12.93 7.09 -3.31
C ARG A 102 -12.31 8.48 -3.48
N GLN A 103 -11.44 8.90 -2.57
CA GLN A 103 -10.70 10.18 -2.64
C GLN A 103 -9.22 10.00 -3.04
N GLY A 104 -8.83 8.81 -3.52
CA GLY A 104 -7.46 8.53 -3.97
C GLY A 104 -6.51 7.98 -2.89
N PHE A 105 -6.88 8.04 -1.62
CA PHE A 105 -6.01 7.58 -0.51
C PHE A 105 -5.62 6.09 -0.57
N GLY A 106 -6.51 5.22 -1.06
CA GLY A 106 -6.17 3.81 -1.27
C GLY A 106 -5.04 3.63 -2.29
N ARG A 107 -5.10 4.37 -3.40
CA ARG A 107 -4.03 4.38 -4.42
C ARG A 107 -2.74 4.98 -3.88
N PHE A 108 -2.83 6.03 -3.06
CA PHE A 108 -1.67 6.61 -2.38
C PHE A 108 -0.95 5.58 -1.49
N LEU A 109 -1.69 4.85 -0.64
CA LEU A 109 -1.11 3.85 0.24
C LEU A 109 -0.50 2.67 -0.53
N ILE A 110 -1.13 2.23 -1.62
CA ILE A 110 -0.54 1.23 -2.52
C ILE A 110 0.76 1.76 -3.13
N SER A 111 0.77 3.00 -3.62
CA SER A 111 1.98 3.62 -4.17
C SER A 111 3.11 3.66 -3.14
N LEU A 112 2.81 4.06 -1.90
CA LEU A 112 3.79 4.07 -0.82
C LEU A 112 4.34 2.67 -0.52
N SER A 113 3.51 1.63 -0.53
CA SER A 113 3.96 0.25 -0.33
C SER A 113 5.00 -0.18 -1.37
N TYR A 114 4.86 0.27 -2.63
CA TYR A 114 5.82 0.02 -3.69
C TYR A 114 7.08 0.89 -3.59
N GLU A 115 6.97 2.15 -3.14
CA GLU A 115 8.16 2.96 -2.84
C GLU A 115 9.03 2.31 -1.75
N LEU A 116 8.42 1.80 -0.68
CA LEU A 116 9.15 1.04 0.35
C LEU A 116 9.79 -0.23 -0.23
N THR A 117 9.08 -0.94 -1.10
CA THR A 117 9.58 -2.13 -1.79
C THR A 117 10.83 -1.83 -2.64
N LYS A 118 10.82 -0.70 -3.35
CA LYS A 118 11.97 -0.23 -4.14
C LYS A 118 13.15 0.18 -3.28
N ILE A 119 12.91 0.85 -2.15
CA ILE A 119 13.96 1.20 -1.17
C ILE A 119 14.63 -0.08 -0.64
N GLU A 120 13.86 -1.13 -0.40
CA GLU A 120 14.35 -2.45 0.01
C GLU A 120 15.05 -3.23 -1.12
N LYS A 121 15.06 -2.70 -2.35
CA LYS A 121 15.59 -3.34 -3.57
C LYS A 121 14.95 -4.72 -3.83
N LYS A 122 13.65 -4.82 -3.55
CA LYS A 122 12.84 -6.03 -3.75
C LYS A 122 11.77 -5.79 -4.81
N THR A 123 11.06 -6.85 -5.15
CA THR A 123 9.77 -6.80 -5.83
C THR A 123 8.70 -7.36 -4.89
N GLY A 124 7.45 -6.97 -5.08
CA GLY A 124 6.37 -7.34 -4.18
C GLY A 124 4.99 -7.36 -4.85
N SER A 125 4.07 -8.01 -4.15
CA SER A 125 2.66 -8.15 -4.50
C SER A 125 1.83 -8.00 -3.22
N PRO A 126 0.54 -7.62 -3.28
CA PRO A 126 -0.34 -7.75 -2.13
C PRO A 126 -0.59 -9.20 -1.75
N GLU A 127 -0.87 -9.42 -0.46
CA GLU A 127 -1.43 -10.67 0.03
C GLU A 127 -2.78 -10.98 -0.65
N LYS A 128 -2.99 -12.27 -0.97
CA LYS A 128 -4.19 -12.77 -1.65
C LYS A 128 -5.04 -13.58 -0.66
N PRO A 129 -6.38 -13.57 -0.80
CA PRO A 129 -7.17 -12.89 -1.83
C PRO A 129 -7.48 -11.42 -1.49
N LEU A 130 -7.43 -10.56 -2.51
CA LEU A 130 -7.83 -9.16 -2.42
C LEU A 130 -9.37 -9.00 -2.36
N SER A 131 -9.85 -7.98 -1.66
CA SER A 131 -11.25 -7.52 -1.75
C SER A 131 -11.57 -6.97 -3.14
N ALA A 132 -12.85 -6.92 -3.55
CA ALA A 132 -13.24 -6.38 -4.85
C ALA A 132 -12.73 -4.94 -5.07
N LEU A 133 -12.87 -4.07 -4.06
CA LEU A 133 -12.32 -2.71 -4.10
C LEU A 133 -10.79 -2.70 -4.17
N GLY A 134 -10.13 -3.62 -3.44
CA GLY A 134 -8.69 -3.80 -3.48
C GLY A 134 -8.20 -4.16 -4.88
N GLN A 135 -8.84 -5.15 -5.53
CA GLN A 135 -8.52 -5.59 -6.89
C GLN A 135 -8.64 -4.45 -7.89
N MET A 136 -9.74 -3.68 -7.85
CA MET A 136 -9.94 -2.53 -8.74
C MET A 136 -8.85 -1.46 -8.54
N THR A 137 -8.49 -1.19 -7.28
CA THR A 137 -7.49 -0.16 -6.95
C THR A 137 -6.08 -0.59 -7.38
N TYR A 138 -5.69 -1.85 -7.15
CA TYR A 138 -4.43 -2.41 -7.60
C TYR A 138 -4.33 -2.44 -9.13
N LYS A 139 -5.38 -2.90 -9.82
CA LYS A 139 -5.43 -2.90 -11.28
C LYS A 139 -5.25 -1.49 -11.86
N SER A 140 -5.98 -0.51 -11.33
CA SER A 140 -5.83 0.90 -11.73
C SER A 140 -4.41 1.43 -11.47
N TYR A 141 -3.83 1.10 -10.32
CA TYR A 141 -2.46 1.49 -9.98
C TYR A 141 -1.44 0.87 -10.95
N TRP A 142 -1.45 -0.46 -11.13
CA TRP A 142 -0.51 -1.16 -11.99
C TRP A 142 -0.61 -0.72 -13.45
N HIS A 143 -1.83 -0.56 -13.99
CA HIS A 143 -2.03 -0.04 -15.34
C HIS A 143 -1.33 1.30 -15.51
N SER A 144 -1.59 2.25 -14.61
CA SER A 144 -0.99 3.58 -14.69
C SER A 144 0.53 3.54 -14.52
N THR A 145 1.04 2.78 -13.56
CA THR A 145 2.49 2.69 -13.28
C THR A 145 3.25 2.09 -14.46
N ILE A 146 2.73 0.99 -15.03
CA ILE A 146 3.37 0.30 -16.15
C ILE A 146 3.33 1.17 -17.41
N LEU A 147 2.18 1.80 -17.73
CA LEU A 147 2.09 2.69 -18.90
C LEU A 147 3.03 3.88 -18.79
N THR A 148 3.12 4.53 -17.62
CA THR A 148 4.08 5.61 -17.38
C THR A 148 5.51 5.14 -17.60
N LYS A 149 5.88 3.97 -17.05
CA LYS A 149 7.24 3.44 -17.19
C LYS A 149 7.59 3.06 -18.64
N LEU A 150 6.65 2.48 -19.38
CA LEU A 150 6.84 2.18 -20.80
C LEU A 150 7.03 3.46 -21.63
N GLU A 151 6.28 4.52 -21.32
CA GLU A 151 6.44 5.81 -21.97
C GLU A 151 7.81 6.44 -21.67
N GLU A 152 8.31 6.33 -20.43
CA GLU A 152 9.68 6.73 -20.08
C GLU A 152 10.72 5.96 -20.93
N TYR A 153 10.60 4.63 -21.02
CA TYR A 153 11.52 3.84 -21.85
C TYR A 153 11.46 4.22 -23.32
N ARG A 154 10.26 4.48 -23.86
CA ARG A 154 10.07 4.93 -25.24
C ARG A 154 10.79 6.26 -25.49
N ARG A 155 10.65 7.22 -24.57
CA ARG A 155 11.32 8.54 -24.67
C ARG A 155 12.83 8.43 -24.55
N SER A 156 13.32 7.51 -23.72
CA SER A 156 14.75 7.26 -23.52
C SER A 156 15.36 6.26 -24.50
N GLN A 157 14.58 5.73 -25.46
CA GLN A 157 15.01 4.70 -26.43
C GLN A 157 15.59 3.44 -25.76
N ILE A 158 15.03 3.06 -24.61
CA ILE A 158 15.41 1.86 -23.87
C ILE A 158 14.54 0.69 -24.34
N HIS A 159 15.17 -0.43 -24.68
CA HIS A 159 14.45 -1.68 -24.94
C HIS A 159 13.93 -2.26 -23.61
N ALA A 160 12.62 -2.18 -23.41
CA ALA A 160 11.95 -2.65 -22.21
C ALA A 160 11.92 -4.18 -22.15
N THR A 161 12.29 -4.76 -21.01
CA THR A 161 12.03 -6.17 -20.69
C THR A 161 11.07 -6.27 -19.51
N VAL A 162 10.34 -7.37 -19.40
CA VAL A 162 9.44 -7.62 -18.26
C VAL A 162 10.21 -7.59 -16.95
N THR A 163 11.40 -8.18 -16.92
CA THR A 163 12.29 -8.18 -15.75
C THR A 163 12.71 -6.76 -15.36
N GLN A 164 13.10 -5.92 -16.32
CA GLN A 164 13.47 -4.53 -16.03
C GLN A 164 12.28 -3.73 -15.51
N LEU A 165 11.11 -3.91 -16.11
CA LEU A 165 9.87 -3.26 -15.69
C LEU A 165 9.50 -3.66 -14.25
N SER A 166 9.67 -4.94 -13.90
CA SER A 166 9.45 -5.44 -12.54
C SER A 166 10.41 -4.81 -11.53
N ILE A 167 11.70 -4.76 -11.84
CA ILE A 167 12.72 -4.15 -10.96
C ILE A 167 12.46 -2.65 -10.77
N ASP A 168 12.22 -1.91 -11.86
CA ASP A 168 12.08 -0.45 -11.81
C ASP A 168 10.79 0.00 -11.13
N THR A 169 9.73 -0.81 -11.20
CA THR A 169 8.44 -0.50 -10.57
C THR A 169 8.29 -1.12 -9.19
N GLY A 170 9.10 -2.13 -8.85
CA GLY A 170 8.94 -2.95 -7.64
C GLY A 170 7.76 -3.93 -7.70
N ILE A 171 7.05 -4.02 -8.83
CA ILE A 171 5.92 -4.93 -9.03
C ILE A 171 6.43 -6.32 -9.38
N ARG A 172 5.86 -7.38 -8.79
CA ARG A 172 6.23 -8.76 -9.11
C ARG A 172 6.07 -9.06 -10.61
N ILE A 173 6.96 -9.89 -11.17
CA ILE A 173 6.99 -10.20 -12.60
C ILE A 173 5.63 -10.71 -13.10
N GLU A 174 4.96 -11.55 -12.32
CA GLU A 174 3.67 -12.13 -12.69
C GLU A 174 2.56 -11.08 -12.75
N ASP A 175 2.56 -10.11 -11.84
CA ASP A 175 1.61 -9.00 -11.85
C ASP A 175 1.89 -8.04 -13.02
N VAL A 176 3.17 -7.86 -13.40
CA VAL A 176 3.56 -7.12 -14.61
C VAL A 176 3.04 -7.82 -15.86
N ILE A 177 3.28 -9.12 -16.01
CA ILE A 177 2.82 -9.92 -17.15
C ILE A 177 1.29 -9.85 -17.24
N GLN A 178 0.59 -10.09 -16.14
CA GLN A 178 -0.87 -10.02 -16.10
C GLN A 178 -1.37 -8.63 -16.50
N THR A 179 -0.72 -7.57 -16.03
CA THR A 179 -1.11 -6.20 -16.39
C THR A 179 -0.89 -5.91 -17.89
N LEU A 180 0.21 -6.39 -18.48
CA LEU A 180 0.47 -6.23 -19.91
C LEU A 180 -0.56 -6.98 -20.77
N ILE A 181 -1.00 -8.16 -20.33
CA ILE A 181 -2.08 -8.92 -20.97
C ILE A 181 -3.41 -8.17 -20.85
N ASP A 182 -3.74 -7.68 -19.65
CA ASP A 182 -4.96 -6.90 -19.38
C ASP A 182 -5.04 -5.63 -20.23
N LEU A 183 -3.89 -5.01 -20.50
CA LEU A 183 -3.74 -3.84 -21.38
C LEU A 183 -3.69 -4.18 -22.87
N ARG A 184 -3.67 -5.47 -23.25
CA ARG A 184 -3.50 -5.96 -24.64
C ARG A 184 -2.19 -5.48 -25.29
N ILE A 185 -1.13 -5.35 -24.50
CA ILE A 185 0.23 -5.01 -24.97
C ILE A 185 1.05 -6.30 -25.21
N ALA A 186 0.75 -7.36 -24.45
CA ALA A 186 1.36 -8.67 -24.59
C ALA A 186 0.31 -9.76 -24.77
N HIS A 187 0.72 -10.86 -25.41
CA HIS A 187 -0.10 -12.06 -25.58
C HIS A 187 0.68 -13.26 -25.03
N THR A 188 -0.01 -14.18 -24.36
CA THR A 188 0.54 -15.50 -24.07
C THR A 188 0.61 -16.27 -25.38
N GLY A 189 1.77 -16.83 -25.72
CA GLY A 189 1.94 -17.65 -26.92
C GLY A 189 1.09 -18.91 -26.85
N ALA A 190 -0.17 -18.81 -27.26
CA ALA A 190 -1.11 -19.91 -27.43
C ALA A 190 -2.16 -19.46 -28.44
N GLU A 191 -1.76 -19.40 -29.72
CA GLU A 191 -2.63 -19.48 -30.90
C GLU A 191 -1.73 -19.72 -32.13
N ASN A 192 -1.49 -21.01 -32.40
CA ASN A 192 -1.27 -21.58 -33.73
C ASN A 192 -2.33 -22.68 -33.89
#